data_AF-A0A3D3B356-F1
#
_entry.id   AF-A0A3D3B356-F1
#
_cell.length_a   1.000
_cell.length_b   1.000
_cell.length_c   1.000
_cell.angle_alpha   90.00
_cell.angle_beta   90.00
_cell.angle_gamma   90.00
#
_symmetry.space_group_name_H-M   'P 1'
#
loop_
_entity.id
_entity.type
_entity.pdbx_description
1 polymer ?
#
loop_
_entity_poly.entity_id
_entity_poly.type
_entity_poly.pdbx_seq_one_letter_code
_entity_poly.pdbx_strand_id
1 'polypeptide(L)'
;EAAVRNEAKAAVDLHRLTFALPVEGGAEIRQRLLSYTDHVRKFEWPSMALGQSSDDVARDLDQLSQAIFNVQPQGERELALYQDAIRLLTVITDNRNERLDSSDGSVPPVLWFVLIIGG
;
A
#
# COMPACT_ATOMS: atom_id res chain seq x y z
N GLU A 1 -8.14 12.64 3.66
CA GLU A 1 -7.33 12.61 4.91
C GLU A 1 -7.39 11.28 5.65
N ALA A 2 -8.57 10.70 5.92
CA ALA A 2 -8.70 9.39 6.57
C ALA A 2 -8.05 8.27 5.76
N ALA A 3 -8.33 8.22 4.44
CA ALA A 3 -7.75 7.23 3.53
C ALA A 3 -6.22 7.14 3.61
N VAL A 4 -5.53 8.28 3.47
CA VAL A 4 -4.06 8.38 3.58
C VAL A 4 -3.54 7.78 4.90
N ARG A 5 -4.17 8.14 6.02
CA ARG A 5 -3.75 7.69 7.36
C ARG A 5 -3.96 6.19 7.53
N ASN A 6 -5.09 5.68 7.07
CA ASN A 6 -5.44 4.26 7.17
C ASN A 6 -4.55 3.41 6.28
N GLU A 7 -4.28 3.85 5.05
CA GLU A 7 -3.33 3.21 4.12
C GLU A 7 -1.94 3.12 4.75
N ALA A 8 -1.42 4.25 5.27
CA ALA A 8 -0.10 4.30 5.92
C ALA A 8 -0.03 3.42 7.18
N LYS A 9 -1.09 3.43 8.00
CA LYS A 9 -1.19 2.58 9.19
C LYS A 9 -1.15 1.09 8.79
N ALA A 10 -1.94 0.70 7.81
CA ALA A 10 -1.99 -0.69 7.34
C ALA A 10 -0.64 -1.13 6.74
N ALA A 11 0.05 -0.26 6.02
CA ALA A 11 1.40 -0.52 5.53
C ALA A 11 2.40 -0.74 6.68
N VAL A 12 2.39 0.09 7.72
CA VAL A 12 3.26 -0.10 8.90
C VAL A 12 2.94 -1.40 9.63
N ASP A 13 1.65 -1.69 9.82
CA ASP A 13 1.20 -2.90 10.50
C ASP A 13 1.58 -4.16 9.68
N LEU A 14 1.46 -4.12 8.35
CA LEU A 14 1.89 -5.20 7.46
C LEU A 14 3.42 -5.37 7.48
N HIS A 15 4.17 -4.27 7.44
CA HIS A 15 5.63 -4.31 7.55
C HIS A 15 6.09 -5.02 8.83
N ARG A 16 5.46 -4.73 9.97
CA ARG A 16 5.74 -5.40 11.26
C ARG A 16 5.34 -6.88 11.22
N LEU A 17 4.18 -7.19 10.66
CA LEU A 17 3.68 -8.56 10.52
C LEU A 17 4.64 -9.44 9.70
N THR A 18 5.33 -8.87 8.70
CA THR A 18 6.30 -9.63 7.88
C THR A 18 7.44 -10.28 8.67
N PHE A 19 7.78 -9.78 9.86
CA PHE A 19 8.81 -10.39 10.70
C PHE A 19 8.32 -11.62 11.47
N ALA A 20 7.01 -11.81 11.56
CA ALA A 20 6.39 -12.96 12.19
C ALA A 20 6.03 -14.08 11.19
N LEU A 21 6.06 -13.80 9.89
CA LEU A 21 5.86 -14.76 8.80
C LEU A 21 7.14 -15.59 8.55
N PRO A 22 7.03 -16.75 7.86
CA PRO A 22 8.19 -17.53 7.43
C PRO A 22 9.24 -16.67 6.71
N VAL A 23 10.53 -16.96 6.92
CA VAL A 23 11.65 -16.10 6.49
C VAL A 23 11.60 -15.77 5.00
N GLU A 24 11.32 -16.77 4.15
CA GLU A 24 11.25 -16.60 2.70
C GLU A 24 10.10 -15.67 2.28
N GLY A 25 8.87 -15.97 2.72
CA GLY A 25 7.69 -15.17 2.38
C GLY A 25 7.69 -13.77 3.01
N GLY A 26 8.09 -13.66 4.27
CA GLY A 26 8.13 -12.39 5.00
C GLY A 26 9.12 -11.39 4.39
N ALA A 27 10.29 -11.84 3.95
CA ALA A 27 11.28 -10.97 3.32
C ALA A 27 10.79 -10.42 1.97
N GLU A 28 10.19 -11.27 1.13
CA GLU A 28 9.65 -10.86 -0.17
C GLU A 28 8.52 -9.84 -0.01
N ILE A 29 7.54 -10.11 0.87
CA ILE A 29 6.42 -9.19 1.14
C ILE A 29 6.96 -7.82 1.59
N ARG A 30 7.96 -7.81 2.47
CA ARG A 30 8.55 -6.57 2.98
C ARG A 30 9.21 -5.76 1.87
N GLN A 31 9.98 -6.41 1.00
CA GLN A 31 10.62 -5.75 -0.13
C GLN A 31 9.58 -5.12 -1.07
N ARG A 32 8.51 -5.84 -1.40
CA ARG A 32 7.46 -5.35 -2.29
C ARG A 32 6.65 -4.22 -1.67
N LEU A 33 6.39 -4.29 -0.37
CA LEU A 33 5.74 -3.20 0.38
C LEU A 33 6.59 -1.92 0.40
N LEU A 34 7.91 -2.05 0.54
CA LEU A 34 8.83 -0.91 0.43
C LEU A 34 8.83 -0.32 -0.98
N SER A 35 8.82 -1.15 -2.03
CA SER A 35 8.69 -0.68 -3.42
C SER A 35 7.40 0.10 -3.63
N TYR A 36 6.27 -0.49 -3.22
CA TYR A 36 4.95 0.14 -3.28
C TYR A 36 4.94 1.50 -2.58
N THR A 37 5.37 1.59 -1.32
CA THR A 37 5.34 2.85 -0.56
C THR A 37 6.27 3.93 -1.14
N ASP A 38 7.44 3.54 -1.66
CA ASP A 38 8.36 4.45 -2.33
C ASP A 38 7.79 4.98 -3.66
N HIS A 39 7.17 4.12 -4.45
CA HIS A 39 6.53 4.52 -5.71
C HIS A 39 5.24 5.29 -5.51
N VAL A 40 4.45 5.01 -4.47
CA VAL A 40 3.32 5.87 -4.05
C VAL A 40 3.83 7.29 -3.83
N ARG A 41 4.90 7.45 -3.04
CA ARG A 41 5.54 8.74 -2.77
C ARG A 41 6.02 9.44 -4.05
N LYS A 42 6.74 8.71 -4.91
CA LYS A 42 7.44 9.29 -6.08
C LYS A 42 6.56 9.52 -7.30
N PHE A 43 5.55 8.68 -7.52
CA PHE A 43 4.81 8.62 -8.77
C PHE A 43 3.30 8.79 -8.58
N GLU A 44 2.70 8.21 -7.54
CA GLU A 44 1.25 8.31 -7.39
C GLU A 44 0.81 9.71 -6.96
N TRP A 45 1.39 10.29 -5.91
CA TRP A 45 0.98 11.63 -5.48
C TRP A 45 1.12 12.70 -6.57
N PRO A 46 2.22 12.75 -7.36
CA PRO A 46 2.29 13.65 -8.50
C PRO A 46 1.23 13.38 -9.56
N SER A 47 0.93 12.11 -9.87
CA SER A 47 -0.11 11.76 -10.85
C SER A 47 -1.49 12.18 -10.37
N MET A 48 -1.79 12.02 -9.09
CA MET A 48 -3.06 12.41 -8.48
C MET A 48 -3.27 13.92 -8.47
N ALA A 49 -2.20 14.70 -8.38
CA ALA A 49 -2.30 16.16 -8.53
C ALA A 49 -2.78 16.57 -9.95
N LEU A 50 -2.67 15.66 -10.93
CA LEU A 50 -3.16 15.81 -12.30
C LEU A 50 -4.50 15.09 -12.53
N GLY A 51 -5.14 14.53 -11.49
CA GLY A 51 -6.35 13.72 -11.62
C GLY A 51 -6.09 12.34 -12.24
N GLN A 52 -4.87 11.82 -12.14
CA GLN A 52 -4.47 10.55 -12.73
C GLN A 52 -3.98 9.57 -11.66
N SER A 53 -4.06 8.28 -11.96
CA SER A 53 -3.39 7.22 -11.18
C SER A 53 -2.02 6.89 -11.78
N SER A 54 -1.18 6.19 -11.01
CA SER A 54 0.09 5.66 -11.52
C SER A 54 -0.01 4.16 -11.81
N ASP A 55 0.24 3.78 -13.07
CA ASP A 55 0.29 2.38 -13.49
C ASP A 55 1.45 1.62 -12.81
N ASP A 56 2.55 2.31 -12.52
CA ASP A 56 3.70 1.72 -11.82
C ASP A 56 3.31 1.27 -10.42
N VAL A 57 2.54 2.12 -9.73
CA VAL A 57 2.09 1.86 -8.35
C VAL A 57 1.00 0.80 -8.32
N ALA A 58 0.13 0.75 -9.33
CA ALA A 58 -0.79 -0.36 -9.51
C ALA A 58 -0.04 -1.69 -9.66
N ARG A 59 1.02 -1.72 -10.48
CA ARG A 59 1.87 -2.91 -10.64
C ARG A 59 2.60 -3.31 -9.36
N ASP A 60 3.08 -2.36 -8.55
CA ASP A 60 3.67 -2.69 -7.24
C ASP A 60 2.66 -3.31 -6.29
N LEU A 61 1.42 -2.82 -6.28
CA LEU A 61 0.35 -3.37 -5.45
C LEU A 61 -0.01 -4.80 -5.88
N ASP A 62 -0.09 -5.06 -7.19
CA ASP A 62 -0.29 -6.41 -7.74
C ASP A 62 0.85 -7.36 -7.33
N GLN A 63 2.08 -6.89 -7.42
CA GLN A 63 3.26 -7.62 -7.01
C GLN A 63 3.25 -7.93 -5.51
N LEU A 64 2.92 -6.96 -4.67
CA LEU A 64 2.75 -7.16 -3.23
C LEU A 64 1.67 -8.21 -2.93
N SER A 65 0.53 -8.12 -3.63
CA SER A 65 -0.56 -9.08 -3.52
C SER A 65 -0.11 -10.49 -3.87
N GLN A 66 0.63 -10.65 -4.97
CA GLN A 66 1.19 -11.94 -5.38
C GLN A 66 2.16 -12.52 -4.34
N ALA A 67 3.06 -11.72 -3.76
CA ALA A 67 3.95 -12.21 -2.71
C ALA A 67 3.19 -12.69 -1.47
N ILE A 68 2.11 -12.00 -1.09
CA ILE A 68 1.24 -12.46 -0.01
C ILE A 68 0.60 -13.79 -0.42
N PHE A 69 -0.07 -13.87 -1.56
CA PHE A 69 -0.79 -15.08 -1.99
C PHE A 69 0.10 -16.31 -2.25
N ASN A 70 1.38 -16.10 -2.50
CA ASN A 70 2.35 -17.19 -2.65
C ASN A 70 2.81 -17.80 -1.31
N VAL A 71 2.51 -17.16 -0.17
CA VAL A 71 2.81 -17.72 1.15
C VAL A 71 1.97 -18.98 1.38
N GLN A 72 2.65 -20.06 1.76
CA GLN A 72 2.03 -21.31 2.18
C GLN A 72 2.15 -21.44 3.70
N PRO A 73 1.16 -20.98 4.48
CA PRO A 73 1.23 -21.04 5.93
C PRO A 73 1.19 -22.49 6.44
N GLN A 74 2.06 -22.81 7.40
CA GLN A 74 2.14 -24.11 8.05
C GLN A 74 1.66 -24.03 9.50
N GLY A 75 0.57 -24.76 9.80
CA GLY A 75 -0.04 -24.76 11.12
C GLY A 75 -0.90 -23.52 11.42
N GLU A 76 -1.57 -23.55 12.57
CA GLU A 76 -2.61 -22.57 12.91
C GLU A 76 -2.06 -21.15 13.13
N ARG A 77 -0.85 -21.05 13.70
CA ARG A 77 -0.21 -19.75 13.96
C ARG A 77 0.09 -19.00 12.67
N GLU A 78 0.70 -19.68 11.69
CA GLU A 78 1.03 -19.05 10.41
C GLU A 78 -0.23 -18.74 9.61
N LEU A 79 -1.26 -19.59 9.69
CA LEU A 79 -2.55 -19.33 9.04
C LEU A 79 -3.20 -18.05 9.57
N ALA A 80 -3.19 -17.82 10.88
CA ALA A 80 -3.71 -16.61 11.48
C ALA A 80 -2.95 -15.35 11.00
N LEU A 81 -1.61 -15.42 10.98
CA LEU A 81 -0.77 -14.31 10.47
C LEU A 81 -1.00 -14.06 8.99
N TYR A 82 -1.16 -15.11 8.18
CA TYR A 82 -1.47 -14.99 6.76
C TYR A 82 -2.82 -14.31 6.52
N GLN A 83 -3.87 -14.68 7.26
CA GLN A 83 -5.18 -14.04 7.20
C GLN A 83 -5.11 -12.55 7.59
N ASP A 84 -4.31 -12.20 8.60
CA ASP A 84 -4.05 -10.82 8.98
C ASP A 84 -3.33 -10.04 7.87
N ALA A 85 -2.39 -10.67 7.16
CA ALA A 85 -1.70 -10.06 6.02
C ALA A 85 -2.68 -9.75 4.86
N ILE A 86 -3.58 -10.68 4.52
CA ILE A 86 -4.62 -10.45 3.52
C ILE A 86 -5.52 -9.28 3.94
N ARG A 87 -5.95 -9.23 5.20
CA ARG A 87 -6.79 -8.13 5.70
C ARG A 87 -6.09 -6.79 5.56
N LEU A 88 -4.82 -6.71 5.93
CA LEU A 88 -4.03 -5.48 5.81
C LEU A 88 -3.84 -5.06 4.36
N LEU A 89 -3.61 -6.02 3.45
CA LEU A 89 -3.58 -5.77 2.01
C LEU A 89 -4.90 -5.16 1.52
N THR A 90 -6.04 -5.71 1.92
CA THR A 90 -7.36 -5.14 1.59
C THR A 90 -7.50 -3.70 2.08
N VAL A 91 -7.08 -3.41 3.33
CA VAL A 91 -7.10 -2.04 3.85
C VAL A 91 -6.21 -1.10 3.04
N ILE A 92 -5.02 -1.54 2.62
CA ILE A 92 -4.15 -0.74 1.74
C ILE A 92 -4.86 -0.44 0.41
N THR A 93 -5.39 -1.46 -0.25
CA THR A 93 -6.06 -1.34 -1.56
C THR A 93 -7.29 -0.44 -1.50
N ASP A 94 -8.17 -0.63 -0.51
CA ASP A 94 -9.40 0.14 -0.37
C ASP A 94 -9.10 1.62 -0.14
N ASN A 95 -8.12 1.93 0.72
CA ASN A 95 -7.77 3.31 1.02
C ASN A 95 -6.98 3.97 -0.12
N ARG A 96 -6.20 3.22 -0.91
CA ARG A 96 -5.62 3.72 -2.16
C ARG A 96 -6.73 4.13 -3.13
N ASN A 97 -7.72 3.27 -3.35
CA ASN A 97 -8.83 3.56 -4.25
C ASN A 97 -9.64 4.78 -3.78
N GLU A 98 -9.96 4.88 -2.48
CA GLU A 98 -10.64 6.05 -1.92
C GLU A 98 -9.84 7.35 -2.14
N ARG A 99 -8.50 7.28 -2.03
CA ARG A 99 -7.61 8.40 -2.30
C ARG A 99 -7.68 8.80 -3.79
N LEU A 100 -7.67 7.82 -4.71
CA LEU A 100 -7.74 8.04 -6.16
C LEU A 100 -9.10 8.62 -6.58
N ASP A 101 -10.21 8.06 -6.08
CA ASP A 101 -11.56 8.56 -6.33
C ASP A 101 -11.73 10.02 -5.88
N SER A 102 -11.10 10.38 -4.76
CA SER A 102 -11.09 11.76 -4.25
C SER A 102 -10.27 12.73 -5.14
N SER A 103 -9.30 12.21 -5.90
CA SER A 103 -8.42 13.03 -6.76
C SER A 103 -9.04 13.39 -8.11
N ASP A 104 -9.99 12.59 -8.60
CA ASP A 104 -10.63 12.79 -9.90
C ASP A 104 -11.77 13.84 -9.85
N GLY A 105 -12.24 14.25 -8.65
CA GLY A 105 -13.52 14.95 -8.53
C GLY A 105 -13.64 16.19 -7.65
N SER A 106 -12.68 16.58 -6.79
CA SER A 106 -13.02 17.58 -5.74
C SER A 106 -11.92 18.50 -5.18
N VAL A 107 -10.65 18.39 -5.58
CA VAL A 107 -9.57 19.18 -4.96
C VAL A 107 -8.90 20.11 -5.98
N PRO A 108 -8.95 21.45 -5.78
CA PRO A 108 -8.24 22.41 -6.61
C PRO A 108 -6.73 22.07 -6.71
N PRO A 109 -6.14 21.99 -7.92
CA PRO A 109 -4.74 21.61 -8.13
C PRO A 109 -3.72 22.43 -7.33
N VAL A 110 -4.06 23.68 -6.97
CA VAL A 110 -3.22 24.58 -6.18
C VAL A 110 -2.92 24.07 -4.76
N LEU A 111 -3.79 23.24 -4.17
CA LEU A 111 -3.60 22.71 -2.81
C LEU A 111 -2.53 21.61 -2.76
N TRP A 112 -2.29 20.89 -3.86
CA TRP A 112 -1.24 19.87 -3.95
C TRP A 112 0.17 20.45 -3.90
N PHE A 113 0.38 21.66 -4.44
CA PHE A 113 1.69 22.33 -4.42
C PHE A 113 2.20 22.59 -3.00
N VAL A 114 1.30 22.89 -2.06
CA VAL A 114 1.67 23.12 -0.65
C VAL A 114 2.14 21.83 0.02
N LEU A 115 1.53 20.68 -0.31
CA LEU A 115 1.93 19.38 0.24
C LEU A 115 3.28 18.90 -0.34
N ILE A 116 3.55 19.16 -1.62
CA ILE A 116 4.80 18.76 -2.27
C ILE A 116 5.99 19.62 -1.79
N ILE A 117 5.78 20.93 -1.59
CA ILE A 117 6.83 21.87 -1.16
C ILE A 117 6.98 21.90 0.37
N GLY A 118 5.90 21.63 1.11
CA GLY A 118 5.82 21.75 2.57
C GLY A 118 6.53 20.64 3.35
N GLY A 119 6.64 19.44 2.79
CA GLY A 119 7.43 18.32 3.36
C GLY A 119 6.90 17.74 4.67
#